data_AF-A0A453E3S8-F1
#
_entry.id   AF-A0A453E3S8-F1
#
_cell.length_a   1.000
_cell.length_b   1.000
_cell.length_c   1.000
_cell.angle_alpha   90.00
_cell.angle_beta   90.00
_cell.angle_gamma   90.00
#
_symmetry.space_group_name_H-M   'P 1'
#
loop_
_entity.id
_entity.type
_entity.pdbx_description
1 polymer ?
#
loop_
_entity_poly.entity_id
_entity_poly.type
_entity_poly.pdbx_seq_one_letter_code
_entity_poly.pdbx_strand_id
1 'polypeptide(L)'
;EKADTLQKIIVDAGYRQVPGLTGEQVLAKKYRVRLRGIDAPENSMPYGREAKEELVKLVQGRTLKISIYDTDRYGRLVGDVDCNGVFVQIRTYL
;
A
#
# COMPACT_ATOMS: atom_id res chain seq x y z
N GLU A 1 26.42 -11.17 -18.22
CA GLU A 1 27.23 -10.72 -17.05
C GLU A 1 26.73 -9.42 -16.40
N LYS A 2 26.84 -8.24 -17.05
CA LYS A 2 26.34 -6.97 -16.45
C LYS A 2 24.83 -6.90 -16.29
N ALA A 3 24.07 -7.36 -17.29
CA ALA A 3 22.60 -7.37 -17.26
C ALA A 3 22.04 -8.27 -16.14
N ASP A 4 22.61 -9.46 -15.97
CA ASP A 4 22.20 -10.42 -14.93
C ASP A 4 22.46 -9.87 -13.52
N THR A 5 23.57 -9.14 -13.36
CA THR A 5 23.93 -8.49 -12.09
C THR A 5 22.94 -7.38 -11.73
N LEU A 6 22.58 -6.52 -12.69
CA LEU A 6 21.58 -5.48 -12.48
C LEU A 6 20.20 -6.06 -12.15
N GLN A 7 19.81 -7.14 -12.84
CA GLN A 7 18.56 -7.84 -12.55
C GLN A 7 18.53 -8.39 -11.12
N LYS A 8 19.65 -8.96 -10.66
CA LYS A 8 19.78 -9.45 -9.28
C LYS A 8 19.63 -8.32 -8.25
N ILE A 9 20.29 -7.18 -8.46
CA ILE A 9 20.17 -6.01 -7.56
C ILE A 9 18.72 -5.52 -7.46
N ILE A 10 18.00 -5.42 -8.59
CA ILE A 10 16.60 -4.98 -8.64
C ILE A 10 15.71 -5.93 -7.83
N VAL A 11 15.88 -7.23 -8.03
CA VAL A 11 15.10 -8.27 -7.35
C VAL A 11 15.39 -8.30 -5.85
N ASP A 12 16.67 -8.23 -5.46
CA ASP A 12 17.09 -8.23 -4.06
C ASP A 12 16.58 -6.96 -3.33
N ALA A 13 16.46 -5.83 -4.03
CA ALA A 13 15.84 -4.61 -3.51
C ALA A 13 14.30 -4.70 -3.39
N GLY A 14 13.68 -5.78 -3.87
CA GLY A 14 12.25 -6.06 -3.79
C GLY A 14 11.41 -5.46 -4.92
N TYR A 15 12.05 -5.01 -6.01
CA TYR A 15 11.36 -4.48 -7.19
C TYR A 15 11.03 -5.61 -8.18
N ARG A 16 9.94 -5.44 -8.93
CA ARG A 16 9.47 -6.33 -9.99
C ARG A 16 9.07 -5.50 -11.20
N GLN A 17 9.28 -6.03 -12.40
CA GLN A 17 8.76 -5.43 -13.63
C GLN A 17 7.26 -5.75 -13.73
N VAL A 18 6.46 -4.72 -13.97
CA VAL A 18 5.01 -4.83 -14.18
C VAL A 18 4.61 -3.94 -15.37
N PRO A 19 3.56 -4.29 -16.11
CA PRO A 19 3.01 -3.41 -17.13
C PRO A 19 2.48 -2.13 -16.47
N GLY A 20 2.97 -0.99 -16.95
CA GLY A 20 2.47 0.33 -16.63
C GLY A 20 1.12 0.60 -17.29
N LEU A 21 0.54 1.75 -16.96
CA LEU A 21 -0.78 2.16 -17.48
C LEU A 21 -0.77 2.41 -18.99
N THR A 22 0.39 2.75 -19.58
CA THR A 22 0.52 3.00 -21.03
C THR A 22 1.14 1.82 -21.79
N GLY A 23 1.30 0.65 -21.14
CA GLY A 23 1.87 -0.56 -21.72
C GLY A 23 3.40 -0.65 -21.67
N GLU A 24 4.06 0.37 -21.14
CA GLU A 24 5.49 0.38 -20.85
C GLU A 24 5.82 -0.50 -19.63
N GLN A 25 7.03 -1.08 -19.59
CA GLN A 25 7.46 -1.83 -18.41
C GLN A 25 7.96 -0.88 -17.33
N VAL A 26 7.39 -0.96 -16.12
CA VAL A 26 7.80 -0.16 -14.97
C VAL A 26 8.28 -1.06 -13.83
N LEU A 27 9.18 -0.54 -12.99
CA LEU A 27 9.58 -1.22 -11.76
C LEU A 27 8.64 -0.84 -10.62
N ALA A 28 8.02 -1.84 -10.00
CA ALA A 28 7.14 -1.67 -8.85
C ALA A 28 7.65 -2.46 -7.65
N LYS A 29 7.44 -1.90 -6.45
CA LYS A 29 7.74 -2.55 -5.18
C LYS A 29 6.47 -2.61 -4.33
N LYS A 30 6.19 -3.78 -3.77
CA LYS A 30 5.03 -4.00 -2.91
C LYS A 30 5.36 -3.61 -1.49
N TYR A 31 4.54 -2.74 -0.90
CA TYR A 31 4.61 -2.36 0.51
C TYR A 31 3.42 -2.92 1.28
N ARG A 32 3.63 -3.28 2.54
CA ARG A 32 2.57 -3.64 3.48
C ARG A 32 2.47 -2.53 4.51
N VAL A 33 1.33 -1.84 4.55
CA VAL A 33 1.11 -0.68 5.42
C VAL A 33 -0.02 -0.99 6.38
N ARG A 34 0.18 -0.71 7.68
CA ARG A 34 -0.84 -0.71 8.73
C ARG A 34 -1.23 0.74 9.00
N LEU A 35 -2.53 1.02 8.93
CA LEU A 35 -3.07 2.33 9.32
C LEU A 35 -2.87 2.53 10.82
N ARG A 36 -2.20 3.62 11.19
CA ARG A 36 -1.94 3.95 12.59
C ARG A 36 -3.26 4.33 13.29
N GLY A 37 -3.43 3.87 14.53
CA GLY A 37 -4.61 4.24 15.34
C GLY A 37 -5.96 3.70 14.86
N ILE A 38 -5.98 2.85 13.82
CA ILE A 38 -7.19 2.19 13.32
C ILE A 38 -7.17 0.71 13.70
N ASP A 39 -8.28 0.24 14.25
CA ASP A 39 -8.54 -1.17 14.52
C ASP A 39 -9.74 -1.62 13.67
N ALA A 40 -9.45 -2.05 12.44
CA ALA A 40 -10.46 -2.53 11.52
C ALA A 40 -10.72 -4.02 11.73
N PRO A 41 -11.99 -4.49 11.61
CA PRO A 41 -12.31 -5.91 11.75
C PRO A 41 -11.53 -6.75 10.74
N GLU A 42 -11.06 -7.92 11.18
CA GLU A 42 -10.43 -8.87 10.26
C GLU A 42 -11.46 -9.41 9.25
N ASN A 43 -10.98 -9.91 8.12
CA ASN A 43 -11.85 -10.38 7.03
C ASN A 43 -12.82 -11.51 7.45
N SER A 44 -12.49 -12.25 8.51
CA SER A 44 -13.32 -13.29 9.12
C SER A 44 -14.31 -12.77 10.16
N MET A 45 -14.15 -11.54 10.63
CA MET A 45 -15.04 -10.91 11.59
C MET A 45 -16.26 -10.29 10.89
N PRO A 46 -17.39 -10.10 11.59
CA PRO A 46 -18.51 -9.33 11.06
C PRO A 46 -18.05 -7.97 10.53
N TYR A 47 -18.56 -7.57 9.36
CA TYR A 47 -18.22 -6.32 8.66
C TYR A 47 -16.77 -6.22 8.13
N GLY A 48 -15.95 -7.27 8.26
CA GLY A 48 -14.56 -7.27 7.78
C GLY A 48 -14.43 -7.09 6.27
N ARG A 49 -15.31 -7.74 5.51
CA ARG A 49 -15.35 -7.64 4.05
C ARG A 49 -15.79 -6.23 3.63
N GLU A 50 -16.82 -5.70 4.28
CA GLU A 50 -17.36 -4.37 4.03
C GLU A 50 -16.32 -3.29 4.32
N ALA A 51 -15.61 -3.39 5.44
CA ALA A 51 -14.50 -2.48 5.78
C ALA A 51 -13.39 -2.50 4.72
N LYS A 52 -13.05 -3.69 4.21
CA LYS A 52 -12.08 -3.85 3.12
C LYS A 52 -12.57 -3.21 1.82
N GLU A 53 -13.82 -3.45 1.44
CA GLU A 53 -14.42 -2.90 0.21
C GLU A 53 -14.45 -1.37 0.24
N GLU A 54 -14.82 -0.77 1.39
CA GLU A 54 -14.82 0.69 1.54
C GLU A 54 -13.41 1.27 1.47
N LEU A 55 -12.42 0.63 2.09
CA LEU A 55 -11.03 1.06 1.97
C LEU A 55 -10.55 1.00 0.52
N VAL A 56 -10.88 -0.07 -0.21
CA VAL A 56 -10.55 -0.22 -1.63
C VAL A 56 -11.17 0.91 -2.44
N LYS A 57 -12.46 1.23 -2.26
CA LYS A 57 -13.13 2.34 -2.96
C LYS A 57 -12.46 3.68 -2.70
N LEU A 58 -11.93 3.91 -1.48
CA LEU A 58 -11.28 5.15 -1.12
C LEU A 58 -9.91 5.34 -1.79
N VAL A 59 -9.15 4.26 -1.99
CA VAL A 59 -7.72 4.36 -2.38
C VAL A 59 -7.39 3.76 -3.75
N GLN A 60 -8.24 2.90 -4.30
CA GLN A 60 -7.93 2.18 -5.53
C GLN A 60 -7.75 3.13 -6.72
N GLY A 61 -6.64 2.95 -7.44
CA GLY A 61 -6.30 3.76 -8.62
C GLY A 61 -5.90 5.20 -8.30
N ARG A 62 -5.72 5.55 -7.02
CA ARG A 62 -5.35 6.90 -6.59
C ARG A 62 -3.91 6.94 -6.09
N THR A 63 -3.27 8.10 -6.26
CA THR A 63 -1.96 8.36 -5.67
C THR A 63 -2.13 8.64 -4.18
N LEU A 64 -1.36 7.93 -3.36
CA LEU A 64 -1.41 8.05 -1.90
C LEU A 64 -0.12 8.68 -1.38
N LYS A 65 -0.25 9.56 -0.40
CA LYS A 65 0.87 10.02 0.43
C LYS A 65 0.81 9.28 1.75
N ILE A 66 1.91 8.61 2.11
CA ILE A 66 1.97 7.82 3.34
C ILE A 66 3.06 8.40 4.25
N SER A 67 2.68 8.83 5.45
CA SER A 67 3.59 9.26 6.50
C SER A 67 3.92 8.08 7.40
N ILE A 68 5.15 7.56 7.29
CA ILE A 68 5.59 6.37 8.05
C ILE A 68 6.21 6.81 9.37
N TYR A 69 5.80 6.18 10.46
CA TYR A 69 6.32 6.47 11.80
C TYR A 69 7.10 5.31 12.41
N ASP A 70 6.73 4.08 12.06
CA ASP A 70 7.34 2.89 12.64
C ASP A 70 7.21 1.67 11.71
N THR A 71 7.86 0.58 12.05
CA THR A 71 7.65 -0.75 11.46
C THR A 71 7.27 -1.71 12.57
N ASP A 72 6.10 -2.35 12.45
CA ASP A 72 5.65 -3.29 13.47
C ASP A 72 6.42 -4.62 13.43
N ARG A 73 6.23 -5.44 14.47
CA ARG A 73 6.87 -6.76 14.59
C ARG A 73 6.59 -7.74 13.43
N TYR A 74 5.60 -7.46 12.59
CA TYR A 74 5.24 -8.26 11.42
C TYR A 74 5.84 -7.72 10.11
N GLY A 75 6.70 -6.69 10.21
CA GLY A 75 7.33 -6.04 9.07
C GLY A 75 6.39 -5.15 8.26
N ARG A 76 5.28 -4.68 8.85
CA ARG A 76 4.39 -3.72 8.19
C ARG A 76 4.83 -2.31 8.57
N LEU A 77 4.85 -1.42 7.59
CA LEU A 77 5.04 0.00 7.85
C LEU A 77 3.80 0.54 8.55
N VAL A 78 3.97 1.20 9.70
CA VAL A 78 2.90 1.84 10.46
C VAL A 78 2.87 3.31 10.09
N GLY A 79 1.75 3.76 9.54
CA GLY A 79 1.68 5.09 8.96
C GLY A 79 0.29 5.65 8.82
N ASP A 80 0.27 6.94 8.52
CA ASP A 80 -0.94 7.65 8.13
C ASP A 80 -1.04 7.69 6.61
N VAL A 81 -2.26 7.55 6.07
CA VAL A 81 -2.51 7.54 4.62
C VAL A 81 -3.40 8.72 4.24
N ASP A 82 -2.87 9.57 3.37
CA ASP A 82 -3.60 10.64 2.70
C ASP A 82 -3.85 10.28 1.23
N CYS A 83 -5.08 10.50 0.79
CA CYS A 83 -5.50 10.30 -0.58
C CYS A 83 -6.08 11.61 -1.14
N ASN A 84 -5.28 12.36 -1.90
CA ASN A 84 -5.68 13.66 -2.47
C ASN A 84 -6.23 14.65 -1.42
N GLY A 85 -5.63 14.72 -0.23
CA GLY A 85 -6.10 15.58 0.87
C GLY A 85 -7.22 14.98 1.72
N VAL A 86 -7.67 13.76 1.41
CA VAL A 86 -8.60 13.00 2.25
C VAL A 86 -7.81 12.08 3.15
N PHE A 87 -7.90 12.31 4.46
CA PHE A 87 -7.30 11.48 5.47
C PHE A 87 -8.04 10.14 5.59
N VAL A 88 -7.43 9.05 5.11
CA VAL A 88 -8.11 7.74 4.95
C VAL A 88 -8.51 7.12 6.29
N GLN A 89 -7.80 7.47 7.38
CA GLN A 89 -8.07 6.94 8.71
C GLN A 89 -9.35 7.50 9.35
N ILE A 90 -9.75 8.72 9.00
CA ILE A 90 -10.95 9.35 9.56
C ILE A 90 -11.89 9.63 8.39
N ARG A 91 -12.91 8.79 8.24
CA ARG A 91 -14.04 9.13 7.39
C ARG A 91 -14.92 10.11 8.15
N THR A 92 -14.60 11.40 8.08
CA THR A 92 -15.51 12.45 8.54
C THR A 92 -16.71 12.45 7.60
N TYR A 93 -17.86 12.00 8.09
CA TYR A 93 -19.14 12.33 7.48
C TYR A 93 -19.38 13.82 7.80
N LEU A 94 -19.18 14.69 6.81
CA LEU A 94 -19.81 16.02 6.78
C LEU A 94 -21.07 15.93 5.93
#